data_AF-A0A9W5JA01-F1
#
_entry.id   AF-A0A9W5JA01-F1
#
_cell.length_a   1.000
_cell.length_b   1.000
_cell.length_c   1.000
_cell.angle_alpha   90.00
_cell.angle_beta   90.00
_cell.angle_gamma   90.00
#
_symmetry.space_group_name_H-M   'P 1'
#
loop_
_entity.id
_entity.type
_entity.pdbx_description
1 polymer ?
#
loop_
_entity_poly.entity_id
_entity_poly.type
_entity_poly.pdbx_seq_one_letter_code
_entity_poly.pdbx_strand_id
1 'polypeptide(L)'
;MSTSTTKGNEAKDNRLLNGFLNAIEKAGNRLPEPALIFFYFLLVVMGLSAVLSQLEFDIVNPVTQQAVQVNNLLSAEALTLTLSTMVTTFTSFAPLGIVLVAMLGVGVAESSGFINVALKKCCALRQKNC
;
A
#
# COMPACT_ATOMS: atom_id res chain seq x y z
N MET A 1 -7.65 53.72 -21.97
CA MET A 1 -6.49 53.87 -21.09
C MET A 1 -6.28 52.56 -20.33
N SER A 2 -5.36 51.75 -20.86
CA SER A 2 -4.52 50.73 -20.19
C SER A 2 -5.13 49.69 -19.24
N THR A 3 -5.44 48.49 -19.74
CA THR A 3 -5.31 47.21 -18.98
C THR A 3 -5.19 46.01 -19.94
N SER A 4 -4.12 45.96 -20.76
CA SER A 4 -3.88 44.86 -21.71
C SER A 4 -2.50 44.21 -21.55
N THR A 5 -2.07 43.93 -20.32
CA THR A 5 -0.72 43.35 -20.07
C THR A 5 -0.68 42.22 -19.02
N THR A 6 -1.78 41.50 -18.74
CA THR A 6 -1.73 40.34 -17.79
C THR A 6 -2.60 39.14 -18.20
N LYS A 7 -2.85 38.91 -19.51
CA LYS A 7 -3.59 37.71 -19.96
C LYS A 7 -2.77 36.67 -20.72
N GLY A 8 -1.50 36.97 -21.03
CA GLY A 8 -0.63 36.06 -21.78
C GLY A 8 0.04 34.96 -20.94
N ASN A 9 0.22 35.17 -19.63
CA ASN A 9 0.93 34.23 -18.76
C ASN A 9 -0.02 33.23 -18.08
N GLU A 10 -1.18 33.69 -17.61
CA GLU A 10 -2.21 32.86 -16.95
C GLU A 10 -2.76 31.73 -17.86
N ALA A 11 -2.97 31.99 -19.15
CA ALA A 11 -3.47 30.97 -20.08
C ALA A 11 -2.41 29.91 -20.44
N LYS A 12 -1.13 30.27 -20.36
CA LYS A 12 -0.01 29.35 -20.61
C LYS A 12 0.27 28.48 -19.39
N ASP A 13 0.19 29.06 -18.19
CA ASP A 13 0.35 28.35 -16.92
C ASP A 13 -0.76 27.31 -16.72
N ASN A 14 -2.02 27.69 -16.97
CA ASN A 14 -3.15 26.76 -16.95
C ASN A 14 -3.02 25.61 -17.96
N ARG A 15 -2.40 25.84 -19.13
CA ARG A 15 -2.20 24.78 -20.14
C ARG A 15 -1.10 23.79 -19.74
N LEU A 16 -0.04 24.27 -19.10
CA LEU A 16 1.05 23.42 -18.59
C LEU A 16 0.58 22.63 -17.35
N LEU A 17 -0.13 23.28 -16.43
CA LEU A 17 -0.74 22.66 -15.26
C LEU A 17 -1.80 21.63 -15.64
N ASN A 18 -2.69 21.93 -16.60
CA ASN A 18 -3.68 20.97 -17.10
C ASN A 18 -3.02 19.77 -17.79
N GLY A 19 -1.91 19.97 -18.51
CA GLY A 19 -1.14 18.86 -19.10
C GLY A 19 -0.52 17.95 -18.03
N PHE A 20 0.04 18.55 -16.97
CA PHE A 20 0.60 17.82 -15.83
C PHE A 20 -0.48 17.08 -15.04
N LEU A 21 -1.63 17.70 -14.79
CA LEU A 21 -2.74 17.08 -14.06
C LEU A 21 -3.35 15.91 -14.86
N ASN A 22 -3.48 16.06 -16.18
CA ASN A 22 -3.97 15.00 -17.06
C ASN A 22 -2.99 13.82 -17.15
N ALA A 23 -1.68 14.07 -17.01
CA ALA A 23 -0.68 13.01 -16.88
C ALA A 23 -0.80 12.26 -15.54
N ILE A 24 -1.03 12.97 -14.43
CA ILE A 24 -1.26 12.37 -13.11
C ILE A 24 -2.56 11.56 -13.10
N GLU A 25 -3.65 12.08 -13.67
CA GLU A 25 -4.93 11.37 -13.78
C GLU A 25 -4.76 10.07 -14.57
N LYS A 26 -4.06 10.12 -15.70
CA LYS A 26 -3.77 8.94 -16.53
C LYS A 26 -2.87 7.93 -15.82
N ALA A 27 -1.92 8.40 -15.02
CA ALA A 27 -1.06 7.54 -14.21
C ALA A 27 -1.85 6.89 -13.06
N GLY A 28 -2.68 7.66 -12.35
CA GLY A 28 -3.52 7.20 -11.24
C GLY A 28 -4.56 6.18 -11.67
N ASN A 29 -5.23 6.40 -12.80
CA ASN A 29 -6.21 5.47 -13.36
C ASN A 29 -5.57 4.16 -13.88
N ARG A 30 -4.25 4.16 -14.11
CA ARG A 30 -3.53 2.97 -14.57
C ARG A 30 -2.97 2.13 -13.43
N LEU A 31 -3.04 2.60 -12.18
CA LEU A 31 -2.62 1.81 -11.03
C LEU A 31 -3.53 0.57 -10.92
N PRO A 32 -2.99 -0.64 -11.12
CA PRO A 32 -3.76 -1.85 -10.93
C PRO A 32 -4.10 -2.01 -9.45
N GLU A 33 -5.12 -2.81 -9.16
CA GLU A 33 -5.52 -3.15 -7.79
C GLU A 33 -4.27 -3.48 -6.93
N PRO A 34 -4.18 -2.96 -5.69
CA PRO A 34 -3.01 -3.19 -4.83
C PRO A 34 -2.60 -4.67 -4.73
N ALA A 35 -3.56 -5.60 -4.69
CA ALA A 35 -3.31 -7.03 -4.66
C ALA A 35 -2.48 -7.53 -5.87
N LEU A 36 -2.74 -7.00 -7.07
CA LEU A 36 -1.99 -7.36 -8.28
C LEU A 36 -0.54 -6.87 -8.22
N ILE A 37 -0.30 -5.69 -7.65
CA ILE A 37 1.06 -5.16 -7.49
C ILE A 37 1.89 -6.10 -6.62
N PHE A 38 1.34 -6.55 -5.48
CA PHE A 38 2.00 -7.53 -4.62
C PHE A 38 2.20 -8.88 -5.31
N PHE A 39 1.24 -9.33 -6.11
CA PHE A 39 1.39 -10.55 -6.91
C PHE A 39 2.53 -10.44 -7.93
N TYR A 40 2.63 -9.33 -8.66
CA TYR A 40 3.75 -9.10 -9.57
C TYR A 40 5.09 -9.06 -8.84
N PHE A 41 5.17 -8.42 -7.67
CA PHE A 41 6.38 -8.45 -6.86
C PHE A 41 6.76 -9.84 -6.38
N LEU A 42 5.79 -10.67 -5.99
CA LEU A 42 6.04 -12.07 -5.62
C LEU A 42 6.64 -12.84 -6.80
N LEU A 43 6.08 -12.70 -8.01
CA LEU A 43 6.61 -13.34 -9.22
C LEU A 43 8.02 -12.86 -9.56
N VAL A 44 8.26 -11.55 -9.46
CA VAL A 44 9.57 -10.93 -9.71
C VAL A 44 10.60 -11.44 -8.71
N VAL A 45 10.28 -11.53 -7.43
CA VAL A 45 11.17 -12.08 -6.40
C VAL A 45 11.47 -13.55 -6.63
N MET A 46 10.47 -14.37 -6.99
CA MET A 46 10.71 -15.78 -7.33
C MET A 46 11.65 -15.91 -8.53
N GLY A 47 11.43 -15.14 -9.60
CA GLY A 47 12.30 -15.14 -10.77
C GLY A 47 13.72 -14.65 -10.46
N LEU A 48 13.86 -13.53 -9.75
CA LEU A 48 15.15 -12.99 -9.31
C LEU A 48 15.90 -13.98 -8.41
N SER A 49 15.21 -14.63 -7.47
CA SER A 49 15.83 -15.60 -6.56
C SER A 49 16.47 -16.77 -7.31
N ALA A 50 15.87 -17.24 -8.42
CA ALA A 50 16.39 -18.34 -9.21
C ALA A 50 17.62 -17.95 -10.05
N VAL A 51 17.71 -16.69 -10.48
CA VAL A 51 18.88 -16.16 -11.19
C VAL A 51 20.02 -15.86 -10.22
N LEU A 52 19.72 -15.18 -9.10
CA LEU A 52 20.72 -14.76 -8.12
C LEU A 52 21.25 -15.92 -7.27
N SER A 53 20.50 -17.00 -7.09
CA SER A 53 20.98 -18.19 -6.38
C SER A 53 22.14 -18.90 -7.08
N GLN A 54 22.35 -18.64 -8.38
CA GLN A 54 23.50 -19.17 -9.14
C GLN A 54 24.78 -18.35 -8.94
N LEU A 55 24.68 -17.18 -8.30
CA LEU A 55 25.81 -16.30 -8.01
C LEU A 55 26.17 -16.44 -6.54
N GLU A 56 27.43 -16.76 -6.26
CA GLU A 56 27.94 -16.76 -4.89
C GLU A 56 28.31 -15.32 -4.48
N PHE A 57 27.73 -14.87 -3.37
CA PHE A 57 28.04 -13.57 -2.79
C PHE A 57 29.00 -13.76 -1.62
N ASP A 58 30.23 -13.28 -1.78
CA ASP A 58 31.26 -13.31 -0.73
C ASP A 58 31.07 -12.19 0.31
N ILE A 59 29.81 -11.91 0.67
CA ILE A 59 29.43 -10.91 1.65
C ILE A 59 29.11 -11.64 2.94
N VAL A 60 29.95 -11.43 3.94
CA VAL A 60 29.77 -12.00 5.29
C VAL A 60 28.81 -11.13 6.08
N ASN A 61 27.78 -11.75 6.66
CA ASN A 61 26.86 -11.04 7.55
C ASN A 61 27.59 -10.65 8.85
N PRO A 62 27.62 -9.36 9.25
CA PRO A 62 28.37 -8.90 10.42
C PRO A 62 27.82 -9.42 11.77
N VAL A 63 26.59 -9.94 11.79
CA VAL A 63 25.95 -10.47 13.02
C VAL A 63 26.19 -11.97 13.17
N THR A 64 26.12 -12.74 12.07
CA THR A 64 26.18 -14.20 12.11
C THR A 64 27.51 -14.78 11.62
N GLN A 65 28.40 -13.96 11.05
CA GLN A 65 29.71 -14.35 10.49
C GLN A 65 29.63 -15.47 9.43
N GLN A 66 28.45 -15.66 8.83
CA GLN A 66 28.22 -16.61 7.73
C GLN A 66 28.06 -15.85 6.41
N ALA A 67 28.50 -16.47 5.31
CA ALA A 67 28.30 -15.95 3.97
C ALA A 67 26.80 -15.84 3.66
N VAL A 68 26.38 -14.71 3.10
CA VAL A 68 24.99 -14.49 2.69
C VAL A 68 24.71 -15.33 1.45
N GLN A 69 23.94 -16.41 1.62
CA GLN A 69 23.49 -17.24 0.51
C GLN A 69 22.07 -16.88 0.09
N VAL A 70 21.86 -16.79 -1.23
CA VAL A 70 20.54 -16.58 -1.82
C VAL A 70 19.86 -17.93 -2.01
N ASN A 71 18.74 -18.12 -1.30
CA ASN A 71 17.91 -19.32 -1.44
C ASN A 71 17.04 -19.20 -2.71
N ASN A 72 17.06 -20.24 -3.55
CA ASN A 72 16.18 -20.32 -4.72
C ASN A 72 14.76 -20.73 -4.29
N LEU A 73 13.79 -19.82 -4.41
CA LEU A 73 12.40 -20.10 -4.04
C LEU A 73 11.69 -21.07 -5.01
N LEU A 74 12.25 -21.30 -6.20
CA LEU A 74 11.73 -22.26 -7.17
C LEU A 74 12.28 -23.69 -6.97
N SER A 75 13.19 -23.92 -6.01
CA SER A 75 13.62 -25.28 -5.68
C SER A 75 12.45 -26.10 -5.09
N ALA A 76 12.50 -27.42 -5.23
CA ALA A 76 11.43 -28.29 -4.74
C ALA A 76 11.24 -28.14 -3.21
N GLU A 77 12.32 -28.01 -2.44
CA GLU A 77 12.24 -27.82 -1.00
C GLU A 77 11.69 -26.43 -0.63
N ALA A 78 12.19 -25.36 -1.26
CA ALA A 78 11.78 -24.01 -0.93
C ALA A 78 10.34 -23.72 -1.35
N LEU A 79 9.90 -24.26 -2.49
CA LEU A 79 8.53 -24.11 -2.97
C LEU A 79 7.54 -24.85 -2.06
N THR A 80 7.85 -26.09 -1.66
CA THR A 80 6.99 -26.86 -0.74
C THR A 80 6.93 -26.20 0.63
N LEU A 81 8.03 -25.66 1.14
CA LEU A 81 8.06 -24.88 2.37
C LEU A 81 7.21 -23.60 2.25
N THR A 82 7.35 -22.86 1.14
CA THR A 82 6.59 -21.63 0.90
C THR A 82 5.08 -21.91 0.84
N LEU A 83 4.67 -22.95 0.12
CA LEU A 83 3.27 -23.35 -0.01
C LEU A 83 2.69 -23.87 1.32
N SER A 84 3.44 -24.67 2.07
CA SER A 84 2.98 -25.21 3.36
C SER A 84 2.87 -24.15 4.45
N THR A 85 3.73 -23.12 4.43
CA THR A 85 3.74 -22.04 5.42
C THR A 85 2.94 -20.81 4.99
N MET A 86 2.44 -20.75 3.75
CA MET A 86 1.75 -19.59 3.18
C MET A 86 0.63 -19.04 4.07
N VAL A 87 -0.22 -19.92 4.60
CA VAL A 87 -1.34 -19.54 5.48
C VAL A 87 -0.82 -18.98 6.81
N THR A 88 0.21 -19.60 7.37
CA THR A 88 0.84 -19.13 8.61
C THR A 88 1.51 -17.76 8.42
N THR A 89 2.20 -17.55 7.30
CA THR A 89 2.80 -16.24 6.95
C THR A 89 1.74 -15.16 6.76
N PHE A 90 0.59 -15.49 6.15
CA PHE A 90 -0.52 -14.55 6.00
C PHE A 90 -1.17 -14.20 7.35
N THR A 91 -1.45 -15.20 8.19
CA THR A 91 -2.13 -15.03 9.48
C THR A 91 -1.24 -14.42 10.57
N SER A 92 0.08 -14.64 10.50
CA SER A 92 1.05 -14.05 11.43
C SER A 92 1.38 -12.58 11.13
N PHE A 93 0.83 -12.02 10.05
CA PHE A 93 1.00 -10.61 9.73
C PHE A 93 0.27 -9.74 10.77
N ALA A 94 1.03 -9.13 11.68
CA ALA A 94 0.51 -8.43 12.86
C ALA A 94 -0.63 -7.42 12.57
N PRO A 95 -0.60 -6.63 11.48
CA PRO A 95 -1.68 -5.70 11.15
C PRO A 95 -3.02 -6.38 10.81
N LEU A 96 -3.02 -7.63 10.37
CA LEU A 96 -4.23 -8.31 9.92
C LEU A 96 -5.16 -8.64 11.09
N GLY A 97 -4.61 -9.18 12.18
CA GLY A 97 -5.39 -9.53 13.37
C GLY A 97 -6.02 -8.32 14.06
N ILE A 98 -5.26 -7.23 14.22
CA ILE A 98 -5.74 -6.04 14.93
C ILE A 98 -6.87 -5.33 14.18
N VAL A 99 -6.79 -5.27 12.85
CA VAL A 99 -7.82 -4.64 12.01
C VAL A 99 -9.12 -5.44 12.08
N LEU A 100 -9.07 -6.77 12.05
CA LEU A 100 -10.27 -7.60 12.14
C LEU A 100 -11.00 -7.42 13.49
N VAL A 101 -10.25 -7.43 14.59
CA VAL A 101 -10.81 -7.22 15.94
C VAL A 101 -11.39 -5.80 16.06
N ALA A 102 -10.69 -4.80 15.53
CA ALA A 102 -11.17 -3.42 15.52
C ALA A 102 -12.46 -3.27 14.70
N MET A 103 -12.52 -3.84 13.50
CA MET A 103 -13.70 -3.77 12.63
C MET A 103 -14.91 -4.50 13.22
N LEU A 104 -14.71 -5.58 13.99
CA LEU A 104 -15.79 -6.24 14.73
C LEU A 104 -16.36 -5.29 15.79
N GLY A 105 -15.50 -4.64 16.58
CA GLY A 105 -15.93 -3.66 17.58
C GLY A 105 -16.67 -2.47 16.97
N VAL A 106 -16.16 -1.94 15.86
CA VAL A 106 -16.83 -0.85 15.10
C VAL A 106 -18.16 -1.31 14.55
N GLY A 107 -18.24 -2.52 13.98
CA GLY A 107 -19.48 -3.08 13.44
C GLY A 107 -20.58 -3.25 14.48
N VAL A 108 -20.23 -3.67 15.71
CA VAL A 108 -21.19 -3.76 16.83
C VAL A 108 -21.65 -2.36 17.27
N ALA A 109 -20.73 -1.42 17.38
CA ALA A 109 -21.05 -0.05 17.78
C ALA A 109 -21.90 0.68 16.72
N GLU A 110 -21.72 0.36 15.43
CA GLU A 110 -22.50 0.91 14.34
C GLU A 110 -23.89 0.26 14.26
N SER A 111 -23.96 -1.08 14.33
CA SER A 111 -25.22 -1.84 14.25
C SER A 111 -26.17 -1.53 15.41
N SER A 112 -25.64 -1.21 16.59
CA SER A 112 -26.42 -0.76 17.75
C SER A 112 -26.90 0.70 17.64
N GLY A 113 -26.47 1.44 16.61
CA GLY A 113 -26.81 2.85 16.42
C GLY A 113 -26.06 3.81 17.37
N PHE A 114 -25.10 3.31 18.15
CA PHE A 114 -24.36 4.09 19.14
C PHE A 114 -23.61 5.27 18.51
N ILE A 115 -22.88 5.04 17.41
CA ILE A 115 -22.16 6.11 16.69
C ILE A 115 -23.13 7.21 16.24
N ASN A 116 -24.29 6.84 15.67
CA ASN A 116 -25.26 7.80 15.17
C ASN A 116 -25.84 8.70 16.27
N VAL A 117 -26.16 8.14 17.43
CA VAL A 117 -26.69 8.91 18.57
C VAL A 117 -25.58 9.78 19.20
N ALA A 118 -24.36 9.24 19.32
CA ALA A 118 -23.22 9.98 19.85
C ALA A 118 -22.88 11.22 18.99
N LEU A 119 -22.86 11.07 17.66
CA LEU A 119 -22.62 12.17 16.72
C LEU A 119 -23.74 13.22 16.79
N LYS A 120 -25.01 12.80 16.78
CA LYS A 120 -26.16 13.73 16.91
C LYS A 120 -26.11 14.52 18.21
N LYS A 121 -25.81 13.85 19.33
CA LYS A 121 -25.72 14.50 20.65
C LYS A 121 -24.52 15.45 20.73
N CYS A 122 -23.37 15.08 20.17
CA CYS A 122 -22.19 15.95 20.10
C CYS A 122 -22.48 17.25 19.32
N CYS A 123 -23.09 17.14 18.13
CA CYS A 123 -23.48 18.31 17.34
C CYS A 123 -24.56 19.16 18.06
N ALA A 124 -25.56 18.52 18.67
CA ALA A 124 -26.61 19.22 19.41
C ALA A 124 -26.08 19.95 20.65
N LEU A 125 -25.04 19.41 21.33
CA LEU A 125 -24.38 20.08 22.45
C LEU A 125 -23.61 21.31 22.01
N ARG A 126 -22.94 21.26 20.85
CA ARG A 126 -22.27 22.44 20.29
C ARG A 126 -23.29 23.54 19.94
N GLN A 127 -24.44 23.18 19.39
CA GLN A 127 -25.49 24.12 19.00
C GLN A 127 -26.24 24.74 20.20
N LYS A 128 -26.09 24.19 21.40
CA LYS A 128 -26.63 24.79 22.65
C LYS A 128 -25.66 25.75 23.34
N ASN A 129 -24.38 25.73 22.98
CA ASN A 129 -23.33 26.58 23.55
C ASN A 129 -22.95 27.76 22.64
N CYS A 130 -23.76 28.04 21.61
CA CYS A 130 -23.69 29.20 20.73
C CYS A 130 -25.11 29.76 20.59
#